data_AF-A0A6L3F7N6-F1
#
_entry.id   AF-A0A6L3F7N6-F1
#
_cell.length_a   1.000
_cell.length_b   1.000
_cell.length_c   1.000
_cell.angle_alpha   90.00
_cell.angle_beta   90.00
_cell.angle_gamma   90.00
#
_symmetry.space_group_name_H-M   'P 1'
#
loop_
_entity.id
_entity.type
_entity.pdbx_description
1 polymer ?
#
loop_
_entity_poly.entity_id
_entity_poly.type
_entity_poly.pdbx_seq_one_letter_code
_entity_poly.pdbx_strand_id
1 'polypeptide(L)' 'MDGLEAEWGESVRVVRLNVHDAEAKPLLAELDFRFTPTFILLDESGAESWRTFATLEPDVARDQVRSIQMGK' A
#
# COMPACT_ATOMS: atom_id res chain seq x y z
N MET A 1 9.03 7.99 -2.68
CA MET A 1 8.55 6.60 -2.76
C MET A 1 9.67 5.68 -3.23
N ASP A 2 10.45 6.08 -4.25
CA ASP A 2 11.47 5.23 -4.90
C ASP A 2 12.55 4.69 -3.94
N GLY A 3 12.88 5.43 -2.87
CA GLY A 3 13.82 4.96 -1.84
C GLY A 3 13.31 3.80 -0.99
N LEU A 4 12.02 3.79 -0.63
CA LEU A 4 11.40 2.68 0.12
C LEU A 4 11.16 1.47 -0.79
N GLU A 5 10.76 1.72 -2.05
CA GLU A 5 10.60 0.67 -3.06
C GLU A 5 11.92 -0.10 -3.26
N ALA A 6 13.05 0.61 -3.35
CA ALA A 6 14.37 -0.02 -3.46
C ALA A 6 14.78 -0.78 -2.18
N GLU A 7 14.44 -0.27 -1.00
CA GLU A 7 14.75 -0.89 0.29
C GLU A 7 13.98 -2.21 0.50
N TRP A 8 12.70 -2.24 0.15
CA TRP A 8 11.88 -3.43 0.34
C TRP A 8 12.16 -4.55 -0.68
N GLY A 9 12.76 -4.21 -1.83
CA GLY A 9 13.19 -5.17 -2.84
C GLY A 9 12.07 -6.14 -3.22
N GLU A 10 12.33 -7.45 -3.11
CA GLU A 10 11.35 -8.49 -3.44
C GLU A 10 10.33 -8.77 -2.31
N SER A 11 10.50 -8.15 -1.14
CA SER A 11 9.68 -8.44 0.04
C SER A 11 8.33 -7.71 0.03
N VAL A 12 8.25 -6.59 -0.70
CA VAL A 12 7.02 -5.82 -0.87
C VAL A 12 6.88 -5.47 -2.34
N ARG A 13 5.83 -5.99 -2.98
CA ARG A 13 5.50 -5.60 -4.36
C ARG A 13 4.74 -4.27 -4.33
N VAL A 14 5.35 -3.24 -4.88
CA VAL A 14 4.72 -1.92 -4.96
C VAL A 14 3.94 -1.79 -6.27
N VAL A 15 2.64 -1.51 -6.14
CA VAL A 15 1.72 -1.30 -7.26
C VAL A 15 1.27 0.15 -7.27
N ARG A 16 1.57 0.87 -8.36
CA ARG A 16 1.11 2.25 -8.56
C ARG A 16 -0.19 2.21 -9.36
N LEU A 17 -1.29 2.60 -8.73
CA LEU A 17 -2.61 2.64 -9.34
C LEU A 17 -2.96 4.08 -9.74
N ASN A 18 -3.25 4.30 -11.02
CA ASN A 18 -3.81 5.57 -11.46
C ASN A 18 -5.32 5.57 -11.21
N VAL A 19 -5.77 6.46 -10.33
CA VAL A 19 -7.18 6.53 -9.92
C VAL A 19 -8.13 7.02 -11.01
N HIS A 20 -7.59 7.60 -12.08
CA HIS A 20 -8.37 8.11 -13.20
C HIS A 20 -8.68 7.04 -14.26
N ASP A 21 -8.01 5.89 -14.20
CA ASP A 21 -8.23 4.81 -15.16
C ASP A 21 -9.57 4.13 -14.93
N ALA A 22 -10.31 3.87 -16.01
CA ALA A 22 -11.63 3.24 -15.91
C ALA A 22 -11.54 1.83 -15.30
N GLU A 23 -10.45 1.11 -15.58
CA GLU A 23 -10.18 -0.23 -15.07
C GLU A 23 -9.87 -0.25 -13.57
N ALA A 24 -9.44 0.88 -13.00
CA ALA A 24 -9.19 0.99 -11.56
C ALA A 24 -10.48 1.11 -10.75
N LYS A 25 -11.59 1.56 -11.35
CA LYS A 25 -12.84 1.88 -10.64
C LYS A 25 -13.40 0.74 -9.78
N PRO A 26 -13.45 -0.53 -10.23
CA PRO A 26 -13.94 -1.63 -9.40
C PRO A 26 -13.06 -1.80 -8.16
N LEU A 27 -11.74 -1.79 -8.34
CA LEU A 27 -10.78 -1.93 -7.25
C LEU A 27 -10.85 -0.76 -6.26
N LEU A 28 -10.99 0.48 -6.75
CA LEU A 28 -11.16 1.66 -5.90
C LEU A 28 -12.45 1.59 -5.07
N ALA A 29 -13.53 1.03 -5.62
CA ALA A 29 -14.77 0.82 -4.89
C ALA A 29 -14.62 -0.28 -3.82
N GLU A 30 -13.97 -1.39 -4.14
CA GLU A 30 -13.67 -2.48 -3.19
C GLU A 30 -12.82 -1.99 -2.01
N LEU A 31 -11.86 -1.09 -2.27
CA LEU A 31 -10.98 -0.54 -1.25
C LEU A 31 -11.57 0.66 -0.47
N ASP A 32 -12.83 1.04 -0.69
CA ASP A 32 -13.44 2.28 -0.15
C ASP A 32 -12.49 3.50 -0.34
N PHE A 33 -11.94 3.65 -1.54
CA PHE A 33 -11.04 4.74 -1.86
C PHE A 33 -11.77 6.08 -1.88
N ARG A 34 -11.15 7.12 -1.31
CA ARG A 34 -11.78 8.45 -1.16
C ARG A 34 -11.02 9.60 -1.83
N PHE A 35 -9.69 9.62 -1.74
CA PHE A 35 -8.89 10.73 -2.28
C PHE A 35 -7.42 10.36 -2.46
N THR A 36 -6.72 11.09 -3.32
CA THR A 36 -5.28 10.93 -3.54
C THR A 36 -4.44 11.93 -2.75
N PRO A 37 -3.20 11.56 -2.35
CA PRO A 37 -2.66 10.20 -2.39
C PRO A 37 -3.18 9.36 -1.21
N THR A 38 -3.46 8.08 -1.47
CA THR A 38 -3.74 7.06 -0.44
C THR A 38 -2.74 5.92 -0.64
N PHE A 39 -2.17 5.44 0.46
CA PHE A 39 -1.27 4.30 0.48
C PHE A 39 -1.93 3.18 1.27
N ILE A 40 -1.98 1.98 0.67
CA ILE A 40 -2.64 0.81 1.24
C ILE A 40 -1.62 -0.32 1.24
N LEU A 41 -1.45 -0.95 2.39
CA LEU A 41 -0.62 -2.14 2.58
C LEU A 41 -1.56 -3.35 2.69
N LEU A 42 -1.40 -4.27 1.75
CA LEU A 42 -2.12 -5.54 1.71
C LEU A 42 -1.21 -6.68 2.20
N ASP A 43 -1.79 -7.67 2.87
CA ASP A 43 -1.09 -8.90 3.20
C ASP A 43 -1.07 -9.91 2.03
N GLU A 44 -0.50 -11.09 2.25
CA GLU A 44 -0.40 -12.16 1.26
C GLU A 44 -1.75 -12.74 0.80
N SER A 45 -2.82 -12.54 1.59
CA SER A 45 -4.18 -12.93 1.22
C SER A 45 -4.90 -11.86 0.41
N GLY A 46 -4.32 -10.66 0.30
CA GLY A 46 -4.92 -9.49 -0.33
C GLY A 46 -5.80 -8.67 0.62
N ALA A 47 -5.79 -8.97 1.93
CA ALA A 47 -6.53 -8.20 2.91
C ALA A 47 -5.78 -6.92 3.31
N GLU A 48 -6.51 -5.83 3.52
CA GLU A 48 -5.93 -4.58 4.00
C GLU A 48 -5.43 -4.74 5.45
N SER A 49 -4.13 -4.55 5.63
CA SER A 49 -3.49 -4.53 6.95
C SER A 49 -3.29 -3.11 7.48
N TRP A 50 -3.06 -2.15 6.59
CA TRP A 50 -2.81 -0.77 6.97
C TRP A 50 -3.09 0.22 5.84
N ARG A 51 -3.46 1.45 6.21
CA ARG A 51 -3.72 2.57 5.30
C ARG A 51 -3.21 3.88 5.88
N THR A 52 -2.64 4.72 5.02
CA THR A 52 -2.36 6.14 5.33
C THR A 52 -2.78 7.05 4.18
N PHE A 53 -3.06 8.29 4.52
CA PHE A 53 -3.56 9.32 3.63
C PHE A 53 -2.57 10.48 3.55
N ALA A 54 -2.49 11.13 2.38
CA ALA A 54 -1.65 12.30 2.08
C ALA A 54 -0.13 12.06 2.15
N THR A 55 0.38 11.49 3.23
CA THR A 55 1.82 11.31 3.47
C THR A 55 2.12 9.85 3.83
N LEU A 56 3.23 9.34 3.27
CA LEU A 56 3.82 8.06 3.64
C LEU A 56 5.09 8.31 4.46
N GLU A 57 4.93 8.26 5.78
CA GLU A 57 6.05 8.38 6.75
C GLU A 57 6.91 7.11 6.68
N PRO A 58 8.22 7.19 6.32
CA PRO A 58 9.04 6.01 6.06
C PRO A 58 9.18 5.07 7.26
N ASP A 59 9.40 5.61 8.46
CA ASP A 59 9.60 4.79 9.65
C ASP A 59 8.33 4.05 10.05
N VAL A 60 7.18 4.73 9.96
CA VAL A 60 5.86 4.10 10.17
C VAL A 60 5.64 2.99 9.14
N ALA A 61 5.92 3.26 7.86
CA ALA A 61 5.74 2.27 6.80
C ALA A 61 6.61 1.02 7.02
N ARG A 62 7.86 1.19 7.48
CA ARG A 62 8.75 0.07 7.83
C ARG A 62 8.20 -0.77 8.97
N ASP A 63 7.70 -0.13 10.01
CA ASP A 63 7.13 -0.83 11.16
C ASP A 63 5.90 -1.65 10.77
N GLN A 64 5.05 -1.11 9.89
CA GLN A 64 3.88 -1.83 9.38
C GLN A 64 4.27 -3.04 8.53
N VAL A 65 5.24 -2.88 7.61
CA VAL A 65 5.74 -4.00 6.79
C VAL A 65 6.34 -5.10 7.67
N ARG A 66 7.16 -4.73 8.67
CA ARG A 66 7.76 -5.69 9.60
C ARG A 66 6.70 -6.44 10.42
N SER A 67 5.66 -5.75 10.87
CA SER A 67 4.57 -6.35 11.66
C SER A 67 3.89 -7.49 10.90
N ILE A 68 3.63 -7.31 9.60
CA ILE A 68 3.00 -8.33 8.75
C ILE A 68 3.96 -9.51 8.51
N GLN A 69 5.26 -9.25 8.35
CA GLN A 69 6.27 -10.28 8.12
C GLN A 69 6.55 -11.14 9.36
N MET A 70 6.42 -10.58 10.57
CA MET A 70 6.69 -11.28 11.84
C MET A 70 5.45 -11.90 12.48
N GLY A 71 4.24 -11.55 12.03
CA GLY A 71 2.98 -12.15 12.49
C GLY A 71 2.70 -13.56 11.94
N LYS A 72 3.72 -14.24 11.40
CA LYS A 72 3.64 -15.55 10.76
C LYS A 72 4.37 -16.62 11.57
#